data_AF-A0A4Q4D3P0-F1
#
_entry.id   AF-A0A4Q4D3P0-F1
#
_cell.length_a   1.000
_cell.length_b   1.000
_cell.length_c   1.000
_cell.angle_alpha   90.00
_cell.angle_beta   90.00
_cell.angle_gamma   90.00
#
_symmetry.space_group_name_H-M   'P 1'
#
loop_
_entity.id
_entity.type
_entity.pdbx_description
1 polymer ?
#
loop_
_entity_poly.entity_id
_entity_poly.type
_entity_poly.pdbx_seq_one_letter_code
_entity_poly.pdbx_strand_id
1 'polypeptide(L)' 'FPEGETAESLGLTGEETFTVTGITELNDGTTPRTVKVKADDIEFDAVVRIDTPGEANYYRNGGIMPYVLRSLLD' A
#
# COMPACT_ATOMS: atom_id res chain seq x y z
N PHE A 1 -8.53 -2.46 5.11
CA PHE A 1 -9.87 -1.86 5.10
C PHE A 1 -9.93 -0.72 6.10
N PRO A 2 -10.92 0.19 6.00
CA PRO A 2 -11.26 1.10 7.09
C PRO A 2 -11.54 0.32 8.38
N GLU A 3 -11.44 0.98 9.53
CA GLU A 3 -11.77 0.33 10.81
C GLU A 3 -13.22 -0.16 10.80
N GLY A 4 -13.42 -1.43 11.15
CA GLY A 4 -14.74 -2.07 11.18
C GLY A 4 -15.24 -2.60 9.83
N GLU A 5 -14.55 -2.31 8.72
CA GLU A 5 -14.92 -2.82 7.39
C GLU A 5 -14.18 -4.11 7.05
N THR A 6 -14.85 -5.00 6.33
CA THR A 6 -14.34 -6.28 5.84
C THR A 6 -14.59 -6.42 4.34
N ALA A 7 -14.03 -7.45 3.71
CA ALA A 7 -14.36 -7.77 2.32
C ALA A 7 -15.87 -8.07 2.15
N GLU A 8 -16.45 -8.81 3.11
CA GLU A 8 -17.88 -9.17 3.10
C GLU A 8 -18.79 -7.95 3.25
N SER A 9 -18.48 -7.01 4.16
CA SER A 9 -19.30 -5.79 4.33
C SER A 9 -19.27 -4.87 3.11
N LEU A 10 -18.16 -4.88 2.38
CA LEU A 10 -17.97 -4.14 1.13
C LEU A 10 -18.51 -4.89 -0.09
N GLY A 11 -18.93 -6.15 0.05
CA GLY A 11 -19.43 -6.97 -1.05
C GLY A 11 -18.35 -7.47 -2.02
N LEU A 12 -17.09 -7.49 -1.60
CA LEU A 12 -15.97 -7.95 -2.41
C LEU A 12 -15.95 -9.48 -2.50
N THR A 13 -15.84 -9.98 -3.72
CA THR A 13 -15.78 -11.41 -4.05
C THR A 13 -14.35 -11.89 -4.28
N GLY A 14 -13.44 -10.98 -4.65
CA GLY A 14 -12.07 -11.29 -5.06
C GLY A 14 -11.91 -11.50 -6.58
N GLU A 15 -13.00 -11.38 -7.35
CA GLU A 15 -12.98 -11.43 -8.82
C GLU A 15 -12.86 -10.04 -9.46
N GLU A 16 -12.98 -8.97 -8.66
CA GLU A 16 -12.92 -7.59 -9.14
C GLU A 16 -11.52 -7.19 -9.61
N THR A 17 -11.46 -6.20 -10.50
CA THR A 17 -10.19 -5.54 -10.82
C THR A 17 -9.94 -4.39 -9.85
N PHE A 18 -8.84 -4.46 -9.11
CA PHE A 18 -8.46 -3.45 -8.13
C PHE A 18 -7.54 -2.39 -8.72
N THR A 19 -7.94 -1.12 -8.61
CA THR A 19 -7.10 0.04 -8.86
C THR A 19 -6.78 0.71 -7.53
N VAL A 20 -5.48 0.86 -7.23
CA VAL A 20 -5.00 1.51 -5.99
C VAL A 20 -4.28 2.81 -6.35
N THR A 21 -4.68 3.92 -5.74
CA THR A 21 -4.12 5.26 -6.01
C THR A 21 -3.70 5.96 -4.72
N GLY A 22 -2.72 6.87 -4.83
CA GLY A 22 -2.18 7.65 -3.70
C GLY A 22 -0.89 7.11 -3.06
N ILE A 23 -0.49 5.85 -3.34
CA ILE A 23 0.74 5.28 -2.76
C ILE A 23 2.03 5.98 -3.21
N THR A 24 1.98 6.70 -4.35
CA THR A 24 3.14 7.39 -4.92
C THR A 24 3.67 8.53 -4.07
N GLU A 25 2.88 9.08 -3.15
CA GLU A 25 3.32 10.08 -2.15
C GLU A 25 4.53 9.57 -1.32
N LEU A 26 4.66 8.25 -1.22
CA LEU A 26 5.77 7.59 -0.56
C LEU A 26 7.13 7.95 -1.17
N ASN A 27 7.19 8.28 -2.46
CA ASN A 27 8.42 8.71 -3.13
C ASN A 27 8.86 10.12 -2.72
N ASP A 28 7.95 10.95 -2.22
CA ASP A 28 8.22 12.31 -1.74
C ASP A 28 8.59 12.34 -0.25
N GLY A 29 8.88 11.17 0.33
CA GLY A 29 9.26 11.02 1.74
C GLY A 29 8.09 10.87 2.71
N THR A 30 6.85 10.97 2.25
CA THR A 30 5.65 10.86 3.10
C THR A 30 5.01 9.49 2.96
N THR A 31 4.91 8.71 4.03
CA THR A 31 4.13 7.47 3.99
C THR A 31 2.64 7.81 4.19
N PRO A 32 1.78 7.66 3.17
CA PRO A 32 0.35 7.93 3.33
C PRO A 32 -0.26 6.93 4.31
N ARG A 33 -1.23 7.37 5.13
CA ARG A 33 -1.91 6.48 6.10
C ARG A 33 -2.95 5.60 5.44
N THR A 34 -3.56 6.09 4.37
CA THR A 34 -4.54 5.37 3.56
C THR A 34 -4.30 5.61 2.09
N VAL A 35 -4.81 4.70 1.25
CA VAL A 35 -4.87 4.82 -0.21
C VAL A 35 -6.30 4.66 -0.67
N LYS A 36 -6.64 5.24 -1.81
CA LYS A 36 -7.93 5.00 -2.45
C LYS A 36 -7.89 3.71 -3.24
N VAL A 37 -8.85 2.83 -2.99
CA VAL A 37 -9.03 1.58 -3.71
C VAL A 37 -10.37 1.62 -4.44
N LYS A 38 -10.33 1.28 -5.71
CA LYS A 38 -11.51 1.03 -6.54
C LYS A 38 -11.49 -0.42 -6.98
N ALA A 39 -12.55 -1.16 -6.68
CA ALA A 39 -12.80 -2.54 -7.08
C ALA A 39 -14.04 -2.55 -7.96
N ASP A 40 -13.83 -2.52 -9.28
CA ASP A 40 -14.89 -2.26 -10.27
C ASP A 40 -15.72 -1.00 -9.92
N ASP A 41 -16.96 -1.14 -9.42
CA ASP A 41 -17.84 -0.02 -9.03
C ASP A 41 -17.78 0.33 -7.52
N ILE A 42 -17.03 -0.44 -6.71
CA ILE A 42 -16.91 -0.26 -5.26
C ILE A 42 -15.68 0.60 -4.97
N GLU A 43 -15.84 1.68 -4.20
CA GLU A 43 -14.73 2.55 -3.78
C GLU A 43 -14.62 2.60 -2.25
N PHE A 44 -13.40 2.45 -1.73
CA PHE A 44 -13.10 2.52 -0.30
C PHE A 44 -11.66 2.95 -0.05
N ASP A 45 -11.39 3.48 1.15
CA ASP A 45 -10.02 3.77 1.59
C ASP A 45 -9.40 2.51 2.24
N ALA A 46 -8.16 2.19 1.92
CA ALA A 46 -7.42 1.09 2.57
C ALA A 46 -6.25 1.64 3.39
N VAL A 47 -6.09 1.15 4.62
CA VAL A 47 -4.93 1.48 5.47
C VAL A 47 -3.64 0.95 4.85
N VAL A 48 -2.64 1.81 4.71
CA VAL A 48 -1.29 1.45 4.29
C VAL A 48 -0.51 0.96 5.52
N ARG A 49 -0.09 -0.31 5.51
CA ARG A 49 0.63 -0.96 6.61
C ARG A 49 2.15 -0.91 6.45
N ILE A 50 2.64 0.29 6.17
CA ILE A 50 4.06 0.64 6.27
C ILE A 50 4.19 1.39 7.58
N ASP A 51 4.46 0.63 8.64
CA ASP A 51 4.36 1.06 10.04
C ASP A 51 5.69 1.65 10.52
N THR A 52 6.81 1.36 9.85
CA THR A 52 8.14 1.87 10.20
C THR A 52 8.86 2.60 9.06
N PRO A 53 9.79 3.52 9.36
CA PRO A 53 10.64 4.14 8.33
C PRO A 53 11.47 3.11 7.53
N GLY A 54 11.89 2.01 8.17
CA GLY A 54 12.63 0.94 7.52
C GLY A 54 11.80 0.21 6.46
N GLU A 55 10.54 -0.08 6.74
CA GLU A 55 9.61 -0.68 5.77
C GLU A 55 9.37 0.23 4.57
N ALA A 56 9.28 1.54 4.78
CA ALA A 56 9.19 2.50 3.68
C ALA A 56 10.42 2.44 2.77
N ASN A 57 11.62 2.31 3.34
CA ASN A 57 12.84 2.15 2.57
C ASN A 57 12.86 0.83 1.80
N TYR A 58 12.42 -0.27 2.39
CA TYR A 58 12.29 -1.55 1.70
C TYR A 58 11.31 -1.42 0.52
N TYR A 59 10.14 -0.81 0.72
CA TYR A 59 9.15 -0.61 -0.32
C TYR A 59 9.69 0.21 -1.50
N ARG A 60 10.32 1.37 -1.24
CA ARG A 60 10.94 2.21 -2.29
C ARG A 60 11.99 1.48 -3.11
N ASN A 61 12.67 0.53 -2.48
CA ASN A 61 13.73 -0.23 -3.12
C ASN A 61 13.23 -1.47 -3.87
N GLY A 62 11.93 -1.76 -3.85
CA GLY A 62 11.37 -2.98 -4.45
C GLY A 62 11.57 -4.23 -3.59
N GLY A 63 11.80 -4.05 -2.28
CA GLY A 63 11.92 -5.11 -1.28
C GLY A 63 13.15 -4.98 -0.40
N ILE A 64 13.18 -5.78 0.68
CA ILE A 64 14.29 -5.81 1.63
C ILE A 64 15.60 -6.28 0.98
N MET A 65 15.56 -7.29 0.11
CA MET A 65 16.77 -7.81 -0.54
C MET A 65 17.42 -6.78 -1.47
N PRO A 66 16.69 -6.12 -2.40
CA PRO A 66 17.26 -5.02 -3.18
C PRO A 66 17.80 -3.87 -2.33
N TYR A 67 17.11 -3.50 -1.24
CA TYR A 67 17.57 -2.45 -0.32
C TYR A 67 18.94 -2.80 0.29
N VAL A 68 19.04 -3.98 0.91
CA VAL A 68 20.29 -4.42 1.56
C VAL A 68 21.44 -4.53 0.56
N LEU A 69 21.20 -5.10 -0.63
CA LEU A 69 22.24 -5.24 -1.65
C LEU A 69 22.78 -3.87 -2.12
N ARG A 70 21.91 -2.87 -2.29
CA ARG A 70 22.35 -1.51 -2.65
C ARG A 70 23.16 -0.85 -1.54
N SER A 71 22.71 -0.98 -0.29
CA SER A 71 23.41 -0.41 0.88
C SER A 71 24.78 -1.02 1.18
N LEU A 72 25.13 -2.18 0.60
CA LEU A 72 26.46 -2.79 0.70
C LEU A 72 27.41 -2.33 -0.42
N LEU A 73 26.88 -1.76 -1.50
CA LEU A 73 27.65 -1.24 -2.63
C LEU A 73 27.97 0.26 -2.49
N ASP A 74 27.29 0.94 -1.58
CA ASP A 74 27.56 2.31 -1.13
C ASP A 74 28.68 2.33 -0.07
#